data_AF-A0A0D1X6I0-F1
#
_entry.id   AF-A0A0D1X6I0-F1
#
_cell.length_a   1.000
_cell.length_b   1.000
_cell.length_c   1.000
_cell.angle_alpha   90.00
_cell.angle_beta   90.00
_cell.angle_gamma   90.00
#
_symmetry.space_group_name_H-M   'P 1'
#
loop_
_entity.id
_entity.type
_entity.pdbx_description
1 polymer ?
#
loop_
_entity_poly.entity_id
_entity_poly.type
_entity_poly.pdbx_seq_one_letter_code
_entity_poly.pdbx_strand_id
1 'polypeptide(L)'
;MMLASDPHKRARIVTVIACTTIALACGTNYGYSIWGPSFAARLKLSATNSNLIGTIGNLGMYAFGVPSGMMVDAKGPRWGVTLGVILFAVGYYPIARAYKAGPGAYSVGTICLFSFFTGAGSCTAFSASIKAAALNFPESRGTATAFPLAAFGLSAMFFAAIDLLLPSGTYNFLVLLAAGTVALPVLSFPFLRVLPPQSYHKVAQHDRQVLHRTRSSGDPDHPHYEEPDIRGFALLPLPEFWQLFSMLGLLTGIGLMTINNIGNDAQALWKQYDPNTTPAFIQKRQAIHVAILSFCSFAGRLTSGIGSDFLVSKLGRSRFWCLFASALVFCLAQLAGTAISTPKMLVFLSGLTGFAYGMLFGVFPSLVAHCFGVHGLSQNWGTMTLAPVVSGNIFNILYGKIYDAHSIKNEDGDMECLQGRKCYSTAYWVTFGAAILGVGCCLWSIWHEYRIHKQRNGKEGERSDHERIA
;
A
#
# COMPACT_ATOMS: atom_id res chain seq x y z
N MET A 1 8.55 9.01 -38.94
CA MET A 1 9.98 8.74 -38.63
C MET A 1 10.19 8.50 -37.12
N MET A 2 9.40 7.63 -36.46
CA MET A 2 9.50 7.33 -35.01
C MET A 2 9.25 5.84 -34.67
N LEU A 3 9.47 4.92 -35.62
CA LEU A 3 9.19 3.49 -35.42
C LEU A 3 10.31 2.56 -35.91
N ALA A 4 11.57 2.99 -35.82
CA ALA A 4 12.73 2.08 -35.86
C ALA A 4 13.25 1.85 -34.44
N SER A 5 12.40 1.30 -33.56
CA SER A 5 12.78 0.96 -32.19
C SER A 5 13.13 -0.51 -32.10
N ASP A 6 14.35 -0.79 -31.62
CA ASP A 6 14.90 -2.11 -31.28
C ASP A 6 13.79 -3.05 -30.74
N PRO A 7 13.56 -4.22 -31.36
CA PRO A 7 12.52 -5.17 -30.94
C PRO A 7 12.61 -5.53 -29.46
N HIS A 8 13.81 -5.51 -28.86
CA HIS A 8 13.99 -5.74 -27.42
C HIS A 8 13.43 -4.58 -26.58
N LYS A 9 13.59 -3.32 -27.03
CA LYS A 9 13.04 -2.15 -26.35
C LYS A 9 11.51 -2.16 -26.38
N ARG A 10 10.91 -2.54 -27.52
CA ARG A 10 9.45 -2.72 -27.63
C ARG A 10 8.95 -3.79 -26.68
N ALA A 11 9.60 -4.95 -26.65
CA ALA A 11 9.21 -6.05 -25.78
C ALA A 11 9.29 -5.67 -24.28
N ARG A 12 10.32 -4.91 -23.86
CA ARG A 12 10.45 -4.40 -22.48
C ARG A 12 9.31 -3.45 -22.10
N ILE A 13 8.93 -2.54 -22.99
CA ILE A 13 7.80 -1.62 -22.76
C ILE A 13 6.49 -2.41 -22.63
N VAL A 14 6.26 -3.37 -23.53
CA VAL A 14 5.08 -4.25 -23.48
C VAL A 14 5.02 -5.02 -22.16
N THR A 15 6.15 -5.51 -21.64
CA THR A 15 6.18 -6.14 -20.31
C THR A 15 5.78 -5.16 -19.21
N VAL A 16 6.24 -3.90 -19.21
CA VAL A 16 5.85 -2.91 -18.18
C VAL A 16 4.37 -2.57 -18.25
N ILE A 17 3.80 -2.45 -19.46
CA ILE A 17 2.35 -2.28 -19.64
C ILE A 17 1.61 -3.47 -19.01
N ALA A 18 2.02 -4.70 -19.33
CA ALA A 18 1.44 -5.91 -18.75
C ALA A 18 1.56 -5.95 -17.21
N CYS A 19 2.72 -5.56 -16.66
CA CYS A 19 2.92 -5.45 -15.21
C CYS A 19 1.98 -4.43 -14.58
N THR A 20 1.76 -3.30 -15.26
CA THR A 20 0.86 -2.23 -14.82
C THR A 20 -0.59 -2.70 -14.82
N THR A 21 -1.01 -3.44 -15.85
CA THR A 21 -2.35 -4.05 -15.93
C THR A 21 -2.56 -5.12 -14.85
N ILE A 22 -1.55 -5.95 -14.56
CA ILE A 22 -1.60 -6.89 -13.42
C ILE A 22 -1.76 -6.14 -12.10
N ALA A 23 -1.00 -5.07 -11.90
CA ALA A 23 -1.07 -4.29 -10.66
C ALA A 23 -2.43 -3.57 -10.48
N LEU A 24 -3.12 -3.18 -11.56
CA LEU A 24 -4.50 -2.68 -11.50
C LEU A 24 -5.48 -3.71 -10.92
N ALA A 25 -5.22 -5.01 -11.04
CA ALA A 25 -6.04 -6.06 -10.42
C ALA A 25 -5.72 -6.27 -8.93
N CYS A 26 -4.59 -5.77 -8.43
CA CYS A 26 -4.10 -6.11 -7.10
C CYS A 26 -4.60 -5.18 -5.99
N GLY A 27 -4.93 -3.92 -6.28
CA GLY A 27 -5.37 -2.97 -5.25
C GLY A 27 -6.86 -3.04 -4.86
N THR A 28 -7.57 -4.11 -5.24
CA THR A 28 -9.02 -4.22 -5.09
C THR A 28 -9.51 -4.35 -3.65
N ASN A 29 -8.64 -4.72 -2.70
CA ASN A 29 -9.01 -4.76 -1.28
C ASN A 29 -9.39 -3.37 -0.72
N TYR A 30 -8.87 -2.27 -1.28
CA TYR A 30 -9.36 -0.91 -0.94
C TYR A 30 -10.80 -0.67 -1.38
N GLY A 31 -11.30 -1.44 -2.34
CA GLY A 31 -12.69 -1.43 -2.75
C GLY A 31 -13.65 -2.04 -1.72
N TYR A 32 -13.14 -2.63 -0.62
CA TYR A 32 -13.97 -3.22 0.45
C TYR A 32 -15.05 -2.25 0.94
N SER A 33 -14.71 -0.97 1.14
CA SER A 33 -15.66 0.03 1.65
C SER A 33 -16.76 0.42 0.66
N ILE A 34 -16.68 0.02 -0.62
CA ILE A 34 -17.76 0.20 -1.60
C ILE A 34 -18.89 -0.81 -1.38
N TRP A 35 -18.56 -2.05 -1.02
CA TRP A 35 -19.52 -3.15 -0.96
C TRP A 35 -19.71 -3.73 0.44
N GLY A 36 -18.74 -3.59 1.33
CA GLY A 36 -18.72 -4.14 2.68
C GLY A 36 -19.96 -3.79 3.51
N PRO A 37 -20.42 -2.52 3.54
CA PRO A 37 -21.63 -2.15 4.29
C PRO A 37 -22.89 -2.82 3.72
N SER A 38 -23.04 -2.83 2.39
CA SER A 38 -24.17 -3.49 1.70
C SER A 38 -24.14 -5.02 1.84
N PHE A 39 -22.94 -5.60 1.87
CA PHE A 39 -22.72 -7.02 2.13
C PHE A 39 -23.09 -7.38 3.56
N ALA A 40 -22.68 -6.57 4.54
CA ALA A 40 -23.03 -6.76 5.94
C ALA A 40 -24.53 -6.71 6.17
N ALA A 41 -25.23 -5.72 5.59
CA ALA A 41 -26.68 -5.64 5.64
C ALA A 41 -27.33 -6.90 5.02
N ARG A 42 -26.94 -7.29 3.80
CA ARG A 42 -27.53 -8.47 3.13
C ARG A 42 -27.36 -9.77 3.93
N LEU A 43 -26.21 -9.97 4.59
CA LEU A 43 -25.93 -11.17 5.38
C LEU A 43 -26.29 -11.04 6.87
N LYS A 44 -26.86 -9.89 7.29
CA LYS A 44 -27.21 -9.59 8.70
C LYS A 44 -25.99 -9.68 9.63
N LEU A 45 -24.84 -9.17 9.17
CA LEU A 45 -23.60 -9.12 9.93
C LEU A 45 -23.48 -7.83 10.74
N SER A 46 -22.86 -7.91 11.92
CA SER A 46 -22.45 -6.72 12.67
C SER A 46 -21.30 -5.98 11.97
N ALA A 47 -21.11 -4.70 12.29
CA ALA A 47 -19.99 -3.91 11.79
C ALA A 47 -18.65 -4.51 12.24
N THR A 48 -18.58 -5.14 13.42
CA THR A 48 -17.39 -5.90 13.87
C THR A 48 -17.10 -7.10 12.98
N ASN A 49 -18.10 -7.91 12.63
CA ASN A 49 -17.92 -9.07 11.75
C ASN A 49 -17.54 -8.64 10.32
N SER A 50 -18.17 -7.57 9.83
CA SER A 50 -17.80 -6.96 8.54
C SER A 50 -16.36 -6.45 8.56
N ASN A 51 -15.98 -5.69 9.58
CA ASN A 51 -14.60 -5.21 9.73
C ASN A 51 -13.58 -6.35 9.82
N LEU A 52 -13.93 -7.44 10.50
CA LEU A 52 -13.09 -8.62 10.57
C LEU A 52 -12.83 -9.20 9.17
N ILE A 53 -13.86 -9.33 8.33
CA ILE A 53 -13.71 -9.82 6.94
C ILE A 53 -12.74 -8.93 6.15
N GLY A 54 -12.99 -7.62 6.09
CA GLY A 54 -12.13 -6.69 5.35
C GLY A 54 -10.70 -6.66 5.90
N THR A 55 -10.53 -6.78 7.21
CA THR A 55 -9.23 -6.78 7.86
C THR A 55 -8.46 -8.08 7.58
N ILE A 56 -9.11 -9.23 7.55
CA ILE A 56 -8.47 -10.50 7.19
C ILE A 56 -8.04 -10.48 5.71
N GLY A 57 -8.76 -9.78 4.83
CA GLY A 57 -8.28 -9.52 3.47
C GLY A 57 -6.98 -8.71 3.44
N ASN A 58 -6.89 -7.63 4.22
CA ASN A 58 -5.65 -6.87 4.35
C ASN A 58 -4.52 -7.71 4.99
N LEU A 59 -4.83 -8.54 5.99
CA LEU A 59 -3.89 -9.50 6.58
C LEU A 59 -3.32 -10.43 5.51
N GLY A 60 -4.15 -10.98 4.63
CA GLY A 60 -3.70 -11.81 3.51
C GLY A 60 -2.70 -11.09 2.63
N MET A 61 -2.90 -9.80 2.34
CA MET A 61 -1.96 -9.02 1.54
C MET A 61 -0.59 -8.87 2.22
N TYR A 62 -0.58 -8.59 3.52
CA TYR A 62 0.65 -8.29 4.24
C TYR A 62 1.39 -9.55 4.73
N ALA A 63 0.68 -10.53 5.27
CA ALA A 63 1.26 -11.78 5.76
C ALA A 63 1.88 -12.62 4.64
N PHE A 64 1.30 -12.56 3.43
CA PHE A 64 1.82 -13.29 2.27
C PHE A 64 2.99 -12.58 1.58
N GLY A 65 3.42 -11.41 2.06
CA GLY A 65 4.55 -10.64 1.52
C GLY A 65 5.86 -11.42 1.48
N VAL A 66 6.25 -12.04 2.60
CA VAL A 66 7.49 -12.81 2.70
C VAL A 66 7.44 -14.10 1.83
N PRO A 67 6.43 -14.98 1.95
CA PRO A 67 6.32 -16.16 1.10
C PRO A 67 6.26 -15.83 -0.40
N SER A 68 5.49 -14.79 -0.77
CA SER A 68 5.40 -14.28 -2.13
C SER A 68 6.76 -13.85 -2.67
N GLY A 69 7.47 -13.01 -1.90
CA GLY A 69 8.80 -12.51 -2.26
C GLY A 69 9.79 -13.64 -2.50
N MET A 70 9.87 -14.60 -1.57
CA MET A 70 10.76 -15.77 -1.71
C MET A 70 10.45 -16.61 -2.96
N MET A 71 9.16 -16.84 -3.25
CA MET A 71 8.75 -17.60 -4.43
C MET A 71 9.10 -16.87 -5.73
N VAL A 72 8.77 -15.58 -5.82
CA VAL A 72 9.08 -14.71 -6.96
C VAL A 72 10.60 -14.55 -7.13
N ASP A 73 11.34 -14.64 -6.03
CA ASP A 73 12.79 -14.66 -6.01
C ASP A 73 13.42 -15.94 -6.54
N ALA A 74 12.96 -17.09 -6.07
CA ALA A 74 13.51 -18.39 -6.45
C ALA A 74 13.03 -18.89 -7.82
N LYS A 75 11.74 -18.73 -8.14
CA LYS A 75 11.11 -19.34 -9.33
C LYS A 75 10.79 -18.34 -10.44
N GLY A 76 10.85 -17.05 -10.16
CA GLY A 76 10.60 -15.97 -11.09
C GLY A 76 9.14 -15.46 -11.14
N PRO A 77 8.89 -14.34 -11.84
CA PRO A 77 7.60 -13.62 -11.77
C PRO A 77 6.37 -14.40 -12.27
N ARG A 78 6.52 -15.29 -13.26
CA ARG A 78 5.38 -16.02 -13.86
C ARG A 78 4.67 -16.92 -12.85
N TRP A 79 5.43 -17.54 -11.93
CA TRP A 79 4.85 -18.34 -10.85
C TRP A 79 4.05 -17.51 -9.85
N GLY A 80 4.52 -16.30 -9.52
CA GLY A 80 3.78 -15.38 -8.65
C GLY A 80 2.43 -14.95 -9.23
N VAL A 81 2.38 -14.63 -10.52
CA VAL A 81 1.10 -14.30 -11.19
C VAL A 81 0.18 -15.51 -11.28
N THR A 82 0.71 -16.70 -11.56
CA THR A 82 -0.10 -17.93 -11.64
C THR A 82 -0.78 -18.23 -10.31
N LEU A 83 -0.02 -18.19 -9.20
CA LEU A 83 -0.58 -18.36 -7.87
C LEU A 83 -1.59 -17.25 -7.53
N GLY A 84 -1.27 -16.00 -7.90
CA GLY A 84 -2.16 -14.86 -7.68
C GLY A 84 -3.52 -15.02 -8.36
N VAL A 85 -3.55 -15.47 -9.61
CA VAL A 85 -4.79 -15.75 -10.36
C VAL A 85 -5.64 -16.81 -9.67
N ILE A 86 -5.02 -17.91 -9.22
CA ILE A 86 -5.73 -18.98 -8.51
C ILE A 86 -6.33 -18.42 -7.20
N LEU A 87 -5.53 -17.70 -6.42
CA LEU A 87 -5.95 -17.09 -5.15
C LEU A 87 -7.07 -16.06 -5.32
N PHE A 88 -7.02 -15.22 -6.36
CA PHE A 88 -8.11 -14.31 -6.68
C PHE A 88 -9.41 -15.06 -7.01
N ALA A 89 -9.33 -16.12 -7.81
CA ALA A 89 -10.48 -16.92 -8.16
C ALA A 89 -11.11 -17.59 -6.92
N VAL A 90 -10.30 -18.21 -6.05
CA VAL A 90 -10.81 -18.83 -4.81
C VAL A 90 -11.18 -17.83 -3.71
N GLY A 91 -10.81 -16.56 -3.86
CA GLY A 91 -11.20 -15.49 -2.94
C GLY A 91 -12.51 -14.81 -3.36
N TYR A 92 -12.50 -14.09 -4.49
CA TYR A 92 -13.63 -13.24 -4.88
C TYR A 92 -14.85 -14.01 -5.37
N TYR A 93 -14.66 -15.13 -6.07
CA TYR A 93 -15.80 -15.90 -6.60
C TYR A 93 -16.67 -16.50 -5.48
N PRO A 94 -16.11 -17.14 -4.44
CA PRO A 94 -16.89 -17.58 -3.29
C PRO A 94 -17.52 -16.44 -2.48
N ILE A 95 -16.87 -15.26 -2.39
CA ILE A 95 -17.49 -14.07 -1.74
C ILE A 95 -18.76 -13.64 -2.49
N ALA A 96 -18.71 -13.58 -3.82
CA ALA A 96 -19.89 -13.25 -4.63
C ALA A 96 -21.02 -14.30 -4.46
N ARG A 97 -20.65 -15.59 -4.40
CA ARG A 97 -21.60 -16.68 -4.10
C ARG A 97 -22.20 -16.57 -2.70
N ALA A 98 -21.40 -16.21 -1.70
CA ALA A 98 -21.87 -16.01 -0.32
C ALA A 98 -22.91 -14.88 -0.25
N TYR A 99 -22.68 -13.77 -0.98
CA TYR A 99 -23.66 -12.69 -1.10
C TYR A 99 -24.99 -13.16 -1.73
N LYS A 100 -24.91 -13.99 -2.78
CA LYS A 100 -26.09 -14.53 -3.46
C LYS A 100 -26.87 -15.52 -2.58
N ALA A 101 -26.16 -16.36 -1.82
CA ALA A 101 -26.76 -17.38 -0.95
C ALA A 101 -27.55 -16.79 0.23
N GLY A 102 -27.17 -15.60 0.69
CA GLY A 102 -27.88 -14.88 1.76
C GLY A 102 -27.43 -15.26 3.17
N PRO A 103 -28.19 -14.83 4.21
CA PRO A 103 -27.80 -14.99 5.60
C PRO A 103 -27.63 -16.45 6.02
N GLY A 104 -26.61 -16.75 6.83
CA GLY A 104 -26.41 -18.07 7.43
C GLY A 104 -25.87 -19.17 6.52
N ALA A 105 -25.79 -18.95 5.20
CA ALA A 105 -25.27 -19.95 4.24
C ALA A 105 -23.77 -20.20 4.38
N TYR A 106 -23.00 -19.18 4.77
CA TYR A 106 -21.56 -19.26 5.01
C TYR A 106 -21.25 -18.73 6.40
N SER A 107 -20.35 -19.42 7.11
CA SER A 107 -19.84 -18.90 8.39
C SER A 107 -18.96 -17.67 8.16
N VAL A 108 -18.92 -16.76 9.14
CA VAL A 108 -18.04 -15.58 9.09
C VAL A 108 -16.58 -16.01 8.90
N GLY A 109 -16.14 -17.09 9.57
CA GLY A 109 -14.79 -17.63 9.41
C GLY A 109 -14.47 -18.08 7.98
N THR A 110 -15.43 -18.69 7.28
CA THR A 110 -15.27 -19.09 5.88
C THR A 110 -15.15 -17.87 4.96
N ILE A 111 -15.96 -16.84 5.19
CA ILE A 111 -15.88 -15.59 4.42
C ILE A 111 -14.55 -14.87 4.67
N CYS A 112 -14.08 -14.86 5.92
CA CYS A 112 -12.75 -14.36 6.28
C CYS A 112 -11.65 -15.11 5.54
N LEU A 113 -11.72 -16.45 5.46
CA LEU A 113 -10.74 -17.24 4.70
C LEU A 113 -10.73 -16.88 3.21
N PHE A 114 -11.90 -16.71 2.58
CA PHE A 114 -11.96 -16.25 1.19
C PHE A 114 -11.39 -14.84 1.03
N SER A 115 -11.66 -13.95 1.99
CA SER A 115 -11.07 -12.61 1.98
C SER A 115 -9.54 -12.66 2.16
N PHE A 116 -9.01 -13.55 2.99
CA PHE A 116 -7.57 -13.76 3.10
C PHE A 116 -6.95 -14.10 1.74
N PHE A 117 -7.61 -14.94 0.94
CA PHE A 117 -7.13 -15.29 -0.40
C PHE A 117 -7.18 -14.11 -1.38
N THR A 118 -8.14 -13.18 -1.28
CA THR A 118 -8.11 -11.95 -2.10
C THR A 118 -6.88 -11.09 -1.78
N GLY A 119 -6.49 -11.02 -0.51
CA GLY A 119 -5.25 -10.40 -0.05
C GLY A 119 -3.99 -11.11 -0.55
N ALA A 120 -3.89 -12.41 -0.32
CA ALA A 120 -2.72 -13.20 -0.70
C ALA A 120 -2.52 -13.24 -2.23
N GLY A 121 -3.61 -13.31 -3.00
CA GLY A 121 -3.57 -13.22 -4.46
C GLY A 121 -3.07 -11.87 -4.96
N SER A 122 -3.53 -10.79 -4.32
CA SER A 122 -3.04 -9.43 -4.57
C SER A 122 -1.53 -9.31 -4.33
N CYS A 123 -1.05 -9.79 -3.19
CA CYS A 123 0.37 -9.71 -2.85
C CYS A 123 1.26 -10.45 -3.86
N THR A 124 0.89 -11.69 -4.20
CA THR A 124 1.68 -12.54 -5.11
C THR A 124 1.75 -12.01 -6.53
N ALA A 125 0.62 -11.61 -7.11
CA ALA A 125 0.58 -11.01 -8.43
C ALA A 125 1.30 -9.64 -8.47
N PHE A 126 1.15 -8.83 -7.42
CA PHE A 126 1.79 -7.53 -7.33
C PHE A 126 3.32 -7.64 -7.22
N SER A 127 3.84 -8.46 -6.31
CA SER A 127 5.29 -8.69 -6.16
C SER A 127 5.91 -9.19 -7.46
N ALA A 128 5.24 -10.10 -8.16
CA ALA A 128 5.68 -10.57 -9.47
C ALA A 128 5.73 -9.44 -10.51
N SER A 129 4.71 -8.60 -10.57
CA SER A 129 4.65 -7.48 -11.52
C SER A 129 5.77 -6.46 -11.30
N ILE A 130 6.04 -6.12 -10.03
CA ILE A 130 7.11 -5.19 -9.66
C ILE A 130 8.47 -5.77 -10.03
N LYS A 131 8.72 -7.05 -9.71
CA LYS A 131 9.98 -7.69 -10.05
C LYS A 131 10.20 -7.77 -11.56
N ALA A 132 9.18 -8.16 -12.33
CA ALA A 132 9.28 -8.23 -13.78
C ALA A 132 9.58 -6.86 -14.40
N ALA A 133 8.96 -5.79 -13.91
CA ALA A 133 9.24 -4.43 -14.36
C ALA A 133 10.69 -4.00 -14.05
N ALA A 134 11.16 -4.26 -12.82
CA ALA A 134 12.52 -3.91 -12.40
C ALA A 134 13.60 -4.65 -13.21
N LEU A 135 13.39 -5.94 -13.51
CA LEU A 135 14.37 -6.74 -14.26
C LEU A 135 14.48 -6.34 -15.74
N ASN A 136 13.39 -5.83 -16.34
CA ASN A 136 13.42 -5.39 -17.74
C ASN A 136 14.12 -4.03 -17.94
N PHE A 137 14.22 -3.22 -16.89
CA PHE A 137 14.83 -1.88 -16.92
C PHE A 137 15.84 -1.71 -15.76
N PRO A 138 17.01 -2.36 -15.84
CA PRO A 138 17.97 -2.37 -14.74
C PRO A 138 18.61 -1.00 -14.45
N GLU A 139 18.69 -0.11 -15.44
CA GLU A 139 19.23 1.25 -15.28
C GLU A 139 18.18 2.25 -14.78
N SER A 140 16.89 1.97 -14.97
CA SER A 140 15.77 2.86 -14.60
C SER A 140 14.72 2.12 -13.77
N ARG A 141 15.19 1.27 -12.84
CA ARG A 141 14.33 0.40 -11.99
C ARG A 141 13.21 1.18 -11.32
N GLY A 142 13.53 2.32 -10.71
CA GLY A 142 12.56 3.16 -10.00
C GLY A 142 11.42 3.65 -10.90
N THR A 143 11.75 4.11 -12.12
CA THR A 143 10.73 4.56 -13.08
C THR A 143 9.89 3.39 -13.59
N ALA A 144 10.51 2.23 -13.86
CA ALA A 144 9.80 1.06 -14.35
C ALA A 144 8.83 0.47 -13.32
N THR A 145 9.19 0.48 -12.04
CA THR A 145 8.33 -0.01 -10.95
C THR A 145 7.30 1.01 -10.49
N ALA A 146 7.51 2.30 -10.75
CA ALA A 146 6.56 3.36 -10.41
C ALA A 146 5.19 3.18 -11.10
N PHE A 147 5.15 2.71 -12.36
CA PHE A 147 3.89 2.52 -13.07
C PHE A 147 3.01 1.42 -12.44
N PRO A 148 3.49 0.18 -12.22
CA PRO A 148 2.71 -0.81 -11.46
C PRO A 148 2.35 -0.35 -10.04
N LEU A 149 3.25 0.34 -9.34
CA LEU A 149 2.97 0.86 -7.99
C LEU A 149 1.83 1.90 -7.99
N ALA A 150 1.78 2.76 -9.00
CA ALA A 150 0.70 3.71 -9.20
C ALA A 150 -0.61 3.01 -9.53
N ALA A 151 -0.59 2.05 -10.46
CA ALA A 151 -1.75 1.25 -10.85
C ALA A 151 -2.37 0.51 -9.65
N PHE A 152 -1.56 -0.03 -8.73
CA PHE A 152 -2.07 -0.61 -7.50
C PHE A 152 -2.94 0.38 -6.71
N GLY A 153 -2.49 1.64 -6.56
CA GLY A 153 -3.24 2.67 -5.84
C GLY A 153 -4.53 3.10 -6.55
N LEU A 154 -4.56 3.04 -7.89
CA LEU A 154 -5.72 3.40 -8.72
C LEU A 154 -6.74 2.26 -8.90
N SER A 155 -6.41 1.05 -8.48
CA SER A 155 -7.21 -0.16 -8.69
C SER A 155 -8.67 -0.01 -8.25
N ALA A 156 -8.92 0.43 -7.01
CA ALA A 156 -10.30 0.55 -6.51
C ALA A 156 -11.13 1.58 -7.30
N MET A 157 -10.51 2.70 -7.70
CA MET A 157 -11.12 3.67 -8.60
C MET A 157 -11.42 3.08 -9.98
N PHE A 158 -10.51 2.29 -10.54
CA PHE A 158 -10.70 1.63 -11.83
C PHE A 158 -11.92 0.71 -11.83
N PHE A 159 -12.05 -0.14 -10.82
CA PHE A 159 -13.21 -1.02 -10.68
C PHE A 159 -14.50 -0.25 -10.40
N ALA A 160 -14.45 0.78 -9.54
CA ALA A 160 -15.60 1.65 -9.29
C ALA A 160 -16.07 2.38 -10.55
N ALA A 161 -15.15 2.82 -11.41
CA ALA A 161 -15.49 3.47 -12.67
C ALA A 161 -16.19 2.53 -13.65
N ILE A 162 -15.78 1.26 -13.71
CA ILE A 162 -16.45 0.24 -14.54
C ILE A 162 -17.84 -0.10 -13.98
N ASP A 163 -17.99 -0.16 -12.64
CA ASP A 163 -19.29 -0.41 -12.00
C ASP A 163 -20.36 0.62 -12.39
N LEU A 164 -19.95 1.88 -12.63
CA LEU A 164 -20.87 2.93 -13.12
C LEU A 164 -21.45 2.65 -14.50
N LEU A 165 -20.81 1.79 -15.30
CA LEU A 165 -21.26 1.39 -16.64
C LEU A 165 -22.12 0.12 -16.60
N LEU A 166 -22.18 -0.57 -15.47
CA LEU A 166 -22.89 -1.83 -15.28
C LEU A 166 -24.24 -1.62 -14.56
N PRO A 167 -25.15 -2.61 -14.60
CA PRO A 167 -26.38 -2.55 -13.82
C PRO A 167 -26.08 -2.45 -12.33
N SER A 168 -26.78 -1.55 -11.64
CA SER A 168 -26.55 -1.28 -10.22
C SER A 168 -26.79 -2.52 -9.35
N GLY A 169 -25.88 -2.75 -8.40
CA GLY A 169 -26.05 -3.79 -7.39
C GLY A 169 -24.72 -4.34 -6.87
N THR A 170 -24.68 -4.62 -5.56
CA THR A 170 -23.49 -5.15 -4.90
C THR A 170 -23.05 -6.51 -5.45
N TYR A 171 -23.99 -7.38 -5.85
CA TYR A 171 -23.65 -8.65 -6.47
C TYR A 171 -22.89 -8.47 -7.79
N ASN A 172 -23.35 -7.54 -8.64
CA ASN A 172 -22.71 -7.26 -9.93
C ASN A 172 -21.30 -6.71 -9.73
N PHE A 173 -21.11 -5.84 -8.74
CA PHE A 173 -19.78 -5.35 -8.37
C PHE A 173 -18.85 -6.48 -7.88
N LEU A 174 -19.35 -7.40 -7.04
CA LEU A 174 -18.57 -8.55 -6.58
C LEU A 174 -18.20 -9.50 -7.72
N VAL A 175 -19.11 -9.71 -8.68
CA VAL A 175 -18.83 -10.48 -9.90
C VAL A 175 -17.80 -9.77 -10.78
N LEU A 176 -17.89 -8.45 -10.91
CA LEU A 176 -16.90 -7.64 -11.62
C LEU A 176 -15.51 -7.77 -10.97
N LEU A 177 -15.41 -7.73 -9.64
CA LEU A 177 -14.16 -7.96 -8.92
C LEU A 177 -13.64 -9.39 -9.18
N ALA A 178 -14.50 -10.41 -9.07
CA ALA A 178 -14.12 -11.80 -9.30
C ALA A 178 -13.61 -12.04 -10.73
N ALA A 179 -14.31 -11.52 -11.74
CA ALA A 179 -13.93 -11.69 -13.13
C ALA A 179 -12.73 -10.82 -13.50
N GLY A 180 -12.72 -9.54 -13.11
CA GLY A 180 -11.69 -8.59 -13.51
C GLY A 180 -10.33 -8.85 -12.85
N THR A 181 -10.30 -9.25 -11.57
CA THR A 181 -9.03 -9.61 -10.90
C THR A 181 -8.36 -10.86 -11.47
N VAL A 182 -9.12 -11.72 -12.14
CA VAL A 182 -8.62 -12.90 -12.87
C VAL A 182 -8.29 -12.57 -14.33
N ALA A 183 -9.19 -11.87 -15.02
CA ALA A 183 -9.05 -11.56 -16.44
C ALA A 183 -7.84 -10.67 -16.72
N LEU A 184 -7.64 -9.60 -15.94
CA LEU A 184 -6.54 -8.66 -16.17
C LEU A 184 -5.15 -9.35 -16.10
N PRO A 185 -4.82 -10.16 -15.08
CA PRO A 185 -3.55 -10.87 -15.06
C PRO A 185 -3.44 -11.98 -16.12
N VAL A 186 -4.52 -12.72 -16.40
CA VAL A 186 -4.52 -13.78 -17.42
C VAL A 186 -4.25 -13.20 -18.81
N LEU A 187 -4.91 -12.10 -19.18
CA LEU A 187 -4.68 -11.42 -20.46
C LEU A 187 -3.26 -10.84 -20.56
N SER A 188 -2.68 -10.44 -19.43
CA SER A 188 -1.33 -9.88 -19.35
C SER A 188 -0.22 -10.96 -19.30
N PHE A 189 -0.57 -12.21 -19.00
CA PHE A 189 0.38 -13.31 -18.76
C PHE A 189 1.32 -13.65 -19.93
N PRO A 190 0.87 -13.63 -21.22
CA PRO A 190 1.75 -13.89 -22.36
C PRO A 190 2.82 -12.80 -22.56
N PHE A 191 2.52 -11.58 -22.12
CA PHE A 191 3.35 -10.39 -22.23
C PHE A 191 4.31 -10.23 -21.05
N LEU A 192 4.11 -10.99 -19.96
CA LEU A 192 5.01 -11.01 -18.80
C LEU A 192 6.29 -11.80 -19.11
N ARG A 193 7.21 -11.15 -19.84
CA ARG A 193 8.51 -11.71 -20.22
C ARG A 193 9.64 -10.94 -19.53
N VAL A 194 10.48 -11.66 -18.80
CA VAL A 194 11.75 -11.11 -18.29
C VAL A 194 12.80 -11.31 -19.37
N LEU A 195 13.20 -10.21 -20.01
CA LEU A 195 14.23 -10.25 -21.04
C LEU A 195 15.61 -10.19 -20.38
N PRO A 196 16.60 -10.96 -20.85
CA PRO A 196 17.95 -10.87 -20.31
C PRO A 196 18.49 -9.44 -20.46
N PRO A 197 19.33 -8.98 -19.50
CA PRO A 197 20.07 -7.74 -19.69
C PRO A 197 20.86 -7.88 -21.00
N GLN A 198 20.84 -6.84 -21.84
CA GLN A 198 21.65 -6.83 -23.05
C GLN A 198 23.10 -6.96 -22.58
N SER A 199 23.74 -8.10 -22.87
CA SER A 199 25.17 -8.25 -22.75
C SER A 199 25.77 -7.19 -23.66
N TYR A 200 26.25 -6.09 -23.08
CA TYR A 200 27.20 -5.24 -23.77
C TYR A 200 28.38 -6.15 -24.07
N HIS A 201 28.53 -6.60 -25.32
CA HIS A 201 29.80 -7.12 -25.76
C HIS A 201 30.79 -6.01 -25.49
N LYS A 202 31.64 -6.17 -24.47
CA LYS A 202 32.91 -5.49 -24.47
C LYS A 202 33.54 -5.90 -25.79
N VAL A 203 33.53 -4.98 -26.77
CA VAL A 203 34.39 -5.11 -27.94
C VAL A 203 35.75 -5.44 -27.36
N ALA A 204 36.35 -6.56 -27.77
CA ALA A 204 37.71 -6.87 -27.42
C ALA A 204 38.55 -5.72 -27.97
N GLN A 205 38.86 -4.75 -27.12
CA GLN A 205 39.76 -3.65 -27.44
C GLN A 205 41.16 -4.25 -27.41
N HIS A 206 41.48 -4.96 -28.48
CA HIS A 206 42.85 -5.21 -28.88
C HIS A 206 43.40 -3.88 -29.39
N ASP A 207 43.67 -2.96 -28.47
CA ASP A 207 44.65 -1.91 -28.66
C ASP A 207 44.96 -1.28 -27.30
N ARG A 208 46.10 -1.69 -26.76
CA ARG A 208 46.87 -0.91 -25.81
C ARG A 208 47.19 0.43 -26.46
N GLN A 209 46.42 1.46 -26.13
CA GLN A 209 46.96 2.81 -26.08
C GLN A 209 46.79 3.38 -24.69
N VAL A 210 47.94 3.53 -24.06
CA VAL A 210 48.19 4.16 -22.78
C VAL A 210 47.70 5.61 -22.86
N LEU A 211 46.46 5.87 -22.43
CA LEU A 211 46.04 7.21 -22.06
C LEU A 211 46.20 7.31 -20.54
N HIS A 212 47.25 8.02 -20.13
CA HIS A 212 47.48 8.47 -18.77
C HIS A 212 46.23 9.18 -18.24
N ARG A 213 45.38 8.46 -17.51
CA ARG A 213 44.44 9.08 -16.61
C ARG A 213 45.26 9.58 -15.43
N THR A 214 45.38 10.89 -15.34
CA THR A 214 46.04 11.59 -14.24
C THR A 214 45.54 11.03 -12.91
N ARG A 215 46.46 10.38 -12.22
CA ARG A 215 46.35 9.90 -10.85
C ARG A 215 46.20 11.15 -9.98
N SER A 216 44.97 11.49 -9.62
CA SER A 216 44.73 12.24 -8.39
C SER A 216 45.10 11.29 -7.27
N SER A 217 46.23 11.56 -6.62
CA SER A 217 46.65 10.89 -5.39
C SER A 217 45.63 11.19 -4.30
N GLY A 218 44.60 10.35 -4.19
CA GLY A 218 43.66 10.30 -3.08
C GLY A 218 43.81 8.97 -2.37
N ASP A 219 44.41 9.06 -1.18
CA ASP A 219 44.42 8.17 -0.01
C ASP A 219 43.94 6.69 -0.13
N PRO A 220 44.74 5.68 0.28
CA PRO A 220 44.33 4.27 0.32
C PRO A 220 43.32 3.89 1.43
N ASP A 221 42.92 4.82 2.31
CA ASP A 221 42.25 4.48 3.58
C ASP A 221 40.72 4.67 3.63
N HIS A 222 40.03 4.77 2.49
CA HIS A 222 38.57 4.69 2.51
C HIS A 222 38.10 3.23 2.59
N PRO A 223 37.48 2.79 3.71
CA PRO A 223 36.85 1.48 3.75
C PRO A 223 35.77 1.46 2.67
N HIS A 224 35.82 0.46 1.80
CA HIS A 224 34.66 0.05 1.03
C HIS A 224 33.55 -0.18 2.06
N TYR A 225 32.57 0.73 2.13
CA TYR A 225 31.34 0.48 2.85
C TYR A 225 30.68 -0.71 2.15
N GLU A 226 30.90 -1.93 2.67
CA GLU A 226 30.05 -3.07 2.34
C GLU A 226 28.63 -2.64 2.69
N GLU A 227 27.79 -2.44 1.67
CA GLU A 227 26.38 -2.20 1.88
C GLU A 227 25.82 -3.35 2.73
N PRO A 228 25.20 -3.10 3.90
CA PRO A 228 24.70 -4.16 4.75
C PRO A 228 23.59 -4.92 4.00
N ASP A 229 23.90 -6.14 3.56
CA ASP A 229 22.97 -7.05 2.87
C ASP A 229 22.17 -7.87 3.89
N ILE A 230 21.44 -7.18 4.77
CA ILE A 230 20.62 -7.80 5.82
C ILE A 230 19.24 -8.12 5.24
N ARG A 231 18.79 -9.37 5.41
CA ARG A 231 17.59 -9.89 4.72
C ARG A 231 16.53 -10.48 5.64
N GLY A 232 15.28 -10.12 5.40
CA GLY A 232 14.11 -10.78 5.99
C GLY A 232 14.08 -10.72 7.52
N PHE A 233 13.97 -11.87 8.18
CA PHE A 233 13.91 -11.91 9.66
C PHE A 233 15.23 -11.55 10.35
N ALA A 234 16.35 -11.46 9.63
CA ALA A 234 17.61 -10.96 10.18
C ALA A 234 17.54 -9.47 10.58
N LEU A 235 16.46 -8.77 10.20
CA LEU A 235 16.19 -7.40 10.61
C LEU A 235 15.71 -7.28 12.06
N LEU A 236 15.08 -8.32 12.61
CA LEU A 236 14.41 -8.28 13.93
C LEU A 236 15.31 -7.84 15.10
N PRO A 237 16.61 -8.19 15.16
CA PRO A 237 17.49 -7.73 16.23
C PRO A 237 17.87 -6.24 16.14
N LEU A 238 17.64 -5.58 14.99
CA LEU A 238 18.10 -4.21 14.77
C LEU A 238 17.14 -3.19 15.40
N PRO A 239 17.64 -2.17 16.11
CA PRO A 239 16.79 -1.11 16.66
C PRO A 239 16.11 -0.28 15.56
N GLU A 240 16.77 -0.06 14.43
CA GLU A 240 16.23 0.66 13.27
C GLU A 240 15.00 -0.06 12.69
N PHE A 241 14.97 -1.40 12.79
CA PHE A 241 13.82 -2.18 12.38
C PHE A 241 12.60 -1.80 13.21
N TRP A 242 12.71 -1.82 14.53
CA TRP A 242 11.57 -1.53 15.42
C TRP A 242 11.10 -0.08 15.34
N GLN A 243 12.02 0.85 15.09
CA GLN A 243 11.70 2.25 14.82
C GLN A 243 10.81 2.37 13.58
N LEU A 244 11.25 1.83 12.43
CA LEU A 244 10.49 1.86 11.18
C LEU A 244 9.21 1.03 11.25
N PHE A 245 9.26 -0.15 11.85
CA PHE A 245 8.13 -1.05 12.04
C PHE A 245 7.01 -0.38 12.85
N SER A 246 7.35 0.24 13.98
CA SER A 246 6.35 0.90 14.83
C SER A 246 5.71 2.10 14.13
N MET A 247 6.48 2.92 13.41
CA MET A 247 5.94 4.05 12.64
C MET A 247 5.06 3.58 11.48
N LEU A 248 5.50 2.57 10.72
CA LEU A 248 4.72 2.01 9.62
C LEU A 248 3.41 1.44 10.15
N GLY A 249 3.47 0.64 11.20
CA GLY A 249 2.31 0.06 11.86
C GLY A 249 1.34 1.15 12.29
N LEU A 250 1.77 2.09 13.11
CA LEU A 250 0.90 3.12 13.67
C LEU A 250 0.19 3.95 12.59
N LEU A 251 0.94 4.53 11.64
CA LEU A 251 0.38 5.38 10.59
C LEU A 251 -0.47 4.60 9.59
N THR A 252 -0.05 3.39 9.21
CA THR A 252 -0.85 2.54 8.31
C THR A 252 -2.13 2.09 8.99
N GLY A 253 -2.09 1.75 10.28
CA GLY A 253 -3.26 1.33 11.04
C GLY A 253 -4.34 2.41 11.10
N ILE A 254 -3.94 3.67 11.34
CA ILE A 254 -4.83 4.84 11.31
C ILE A 254 -5.49 4.98 9.93
N GLY A 255 -4.70 4.88 8.86
CA GLY A 255 -5.24 4.97 7.49
C GLY A 255 -6.15 3.81 7.12
N LEU A 256 -5.78 2.58 7.47
CA LEU A 256 -6.58 1.38 7.20
C LEU A 256 -7.93 1.40 7.90
N MET A 257 -8.01 1.93 9.13
CA MET A 257 -9.29 2.12 9.81
C MET A 257 -10.24 2.96 8.95
N THR A 258 -9.80 4.15 8.53
CA THR A 258 -10.61 5.02 7.67
C THR A 258 -10.91 4.36 6.32
N ILE A 259 -9.93 3.77 5.64
CA ILE A 259 -10.12 3.18 4.30
C ILE A 259 -11.18 2.08 4.30
N ASN A 260 -11.15 1.20 5.31
CA ASN A 260 -12.09 0.09 5.40
C ASN A 260 -13.48 0.55 5.87
N ASN A 261 -13.57 1.65 6.61
CA ASN A 261 -14.81 2.10 7.24
C ASN A 261 -15.45 3.35 6.64
N ILE A 262 -14.81 4.02 5.66
CA ILE A 262 -15.37 5.21 5.01
C ILE A 262 -16.75 4.94 4.40
N GLY A 263 -17.02 3.69 4.02
CA GLY A 263 -18.33 3.26 3.55
C GLY A 263 -19.40 3.29 4.64
N ASN A 264 -19.05 2.87 5.87
CA ASN A 264 -19.91 2.93 7.05
C ASN A 264 -20.15 4.38 7.49
N ASP A 265 -19.13 5.24 7.40
CA ASP A 265 -19.26 6.69 7.67
C ASP A 265 -20.23 7.34 6.68
N ALA A 266 -20.05 7.06 5.39
CA ALA A 266 -20.91 7.58 4.33
C ALA A 266 -22.36 7.12 4.54
N GLN A 267 -22.57 5.84 4.85
CA GLN A 267 -23.90 5.28 5.13
C GLN A 267 -24.56 5.97 6.33
N ALA A 268 -23.85 6.09 7.46
CA ALA A 268 -24.39 6.71 8.68
C ALA A 268 -24.79 8.17 8.44
N LEU A 269 -23.93 8.95 7.76
CA LEU A 269 -24.18 10.36 7.48
C LEU A 269 -25.33 10.57 6.47
N TRP A 270 -25.38 9.78 5.40
CA TRP A 270 -26.45 9.93 4.41
C TRP A 270 -27.81 9.50 4.96
N LYS A 271 -27.89 8.41 5.73
CA LYS A 271 -29.14 7.99 6.37
C LYS A 271 -29.65 8.99 7.42
N GLN A 272 -28.74 9.64 8.15
CA GLN A 272 -29.13 10.73 9.05
C GLN A 272 -29.57 11.99 8.28
N TYR A 273 -28.92 12.30 7.16
CA TYR A 273 -29.19 13.51 6.37
C TYR A 273 -30.49 13.43 5.56
N ASP A 274 -30.76 12.27 4.96
CA ASP A 274 -31.97 11.98 4.19
C ASP A 274 -32.42 10.52 4.41
N PRO A 275 -33.46 10.31 5.24
CA PRO A 275 -33.97 8.97 5.57
C PRO A 275 -34.51 8.19 4.37
N ASN A 276 -34.88 8.86 3.26
CA ASN A 276 -35.46 8.22 2.08
C ASN A 276 -34.40 7.76 1.06
N THR A 277 -33.12 7.78 1.44
CA THR A 277 -32.01 7.40 0.55
C THR A 277 -32.03 5.91 0.21
N THR A 278 -31.94 5.61 -1.09
CA THR A 278 -31.89 4.22 -1.56
C THR A 278 -30.50 3.60 -1.35
N PRO A 279 -30.39 2.28 -1.12
CA PRO A 279 -29.10 1.60 -0.99
C PRO A 279 -28.18 1.80 -2.21
N ALA A 280 -28.76 1.81 -3.42
CA ALA A 280 -28.01 2.06 -4.66
C ALA A 280 -27.41 3.47 -4.71
N PHE A 281 -28.12 4.48 -4.20
CA PHE A 281 -27.59 5.83 -4.08
C PHE A 281 -26.40 5.88 -3.12
N ILE A 282 -26.54 5.26 -1.94
CA ILE A 282 -25.47 5.21 -0.92
C ILE A 282 -24.23 4.51 -1.50
N GLN A 283 -24.40 3.36 -2.17
CA GLN A 283 -23.31 2.63 -2.80
C GLN A 283 -22.53 3.49 -3.81
N LYS A 284 -23.24 4.26 -4.64
CA LYS A 284 -22.61 5.19 -5.58
C LYS A 284 -21.81 6.29 -4.87
N ARG A 285 -22.27 6.77 -3.71
CA ARG A 285 -21.52 7.74 -2.89
C ARG A 285 -20.29 7.11 -2.24
N GLN A 286 -20.40 5.88 -1.74
CA GLN A 286 -19.26 5.12 -1.22
C GLN A 286 -18.17 4.95 -2.28
N ALA A 287 -18.55 4.60 -3.52
CA ALA A 287 -17.63 4.50 -4.65
C ALA A 287 -16.88 5.82 -4.94
N ILE A 288 -17.53 6.98 -4.83
CA ILE A 288 -16.87 8.29 -4.98
C ILE A 288 -15.81 8.51 -3.90
N HIS A 289 -16.10 8.17 -2.64
CA HIS A 289 -15.11 8.32 -1.56
C HIS A 289 -13.88 7.43 -1.78
N VAL A 290 -14.08 6.19 -2.23
CA VAL A 290 -12.99 5.27 -2.56
C VAL A 290 -12.18 5.74 -3.77
N ALA A 291 -12.84 6.35 -4.76
CA ALA A 291 -12.16 6.97 -5.90
C ALA A 291 -11.29 8.16 -5.46
N ILE A 292 -11.80 9.04 -4.60
CA ILE A 292 -11.03 10.17 -4.03
C ILE A 292 -9.83 9.65 -3.23
N LEU A 293 -10.03 8.66 -2.35
CA LEU A 293 -8.96 8.02 -1.59
C LEU A 293 -7.85 7.49 -2.52
N SER A 294 -8.23 6.79 -3.59
CA SER A 294 -7.32 6.20 -4.58
C SER A 294 -6.51 7.26 -5.32
N PHE A 295 -7.18 8.30 -5.82
CA PHE A 295 -6.54 9.41 -6.54
C PHE A 295 -5.59 10.20 -5.64
N CYS A 296 -6.03 10.58 -4.45
CA CYS A 296 -5.19 11.29 -3.49
C CYS A 296 -4.02 10.43 -3.01
N SER A 297 -4.20 9.10 -2.88
CA SER A 297 -3.10 8.18 -2.56
C SER A 297 -2.07 8.10 -3.68
N PHE A 298 -2.51 8.03 -4.94
CA PHE A 298 -1.60 8.14 -6.08
C PHE A 298 -0.81 9.46 -6.06
N ALA A 299 -1.49 10.59 -5.85
CA ALA A 299 -0.83 11.90 -5.76
C ALA A 299 0.17 11.95 -4.59
N GLY A 300 -0.20 11.44 -3.41
CA GLY A 300 0.67 11.39 -2.24
C GLY A 300 1.93 10.53 -2.45
N ARG A 301 1.81 9.40 -3.15
CA ARG A 301 2.97 8.55 -3.49
C ARG A 301 3.94 9.27 -4.42
N LEU A 302 3.40 9.97 -5.41
CA LEU A 302 4.20 10.73 -6.38
C LEU A 302 4.93 11.89 -5.70
N THR A 303 4.23 12.66 -4.86
CA THR A 303 4.80 13.81 -4.16
C THR A 303 5.87 13.40 -3.14
N SER A 304 5.63 12.36 -2.33
CA SER A 304 6.61 11.94 -1.33
C SER A 304 7.77 11.16 -1.94
N GLY A 305 7.54 10.35 -2.98
CA GLY A 305 8.60 9.64 -3.69
C GLY A 305 9.63 10.61 -4.27
N ILE A 306 9.20 11.48 -5.18
CA ILE A 306 10.07 12.50 -5.82
C ILE A 306 10.56 13.53 -4.78
N GLY A 307 9.67 13.95 -3.89
CA GLY A 307 9.98 14.94 -2.85
C GLY A 307 11.07 14.46 -1.88
N SER A 308 11.08 13.18 -1.52
CA SER A 308 12.10 12.61 -0.62
C SER A 308 13.49 12.60 -1.26
N ASP A 309 13.58 12.35 -2.56
CA ASP A 309 14.85 12.38 -3.28
C ASP A 309 15.36 13.80 -3.44
N PHE A 310 14.48 14.76 -3.73
CA PHE A 310 14.83 16.18 -3.73
C PHE A 310 15.32 16.64 -2.34
N LEU A 311 14.64 16.23 -1.29
CA LEU A 311 14.96 16.59 0.09
C LEU A 311 16.36 16.10 0.51
N VAL A 312 16.73 14.88 0.12
CA VAL A 312 18.07 14.34 0.39
C VAL A 312 19.12 15.00 -0.51
N SER A 313 18.88 15.04 -1.82
CA SER A 313 19.89 15.45 -2.81
C SER A 313 20.16 16.96 -2.87
N LYS A 314 19.15 17.79 -2.61
CA LYS A 314 19.27 19.26 -2.71
C LYS A 314 19.29 19.96 -1.36
N LEU A 315 18.58 19.44 -0.36
CA LEU A 315 18.44 20.08 0.95
C LEU A 315 19.30 19.41 2.03
N GLY A 316 19.88 18.23 1.77
CA GLY A 316 20.68 17.49 2.75
C GLY A 316 19.90 17.10 4.00
N ARG A 317 18.57 16.97 3.89
CA ARG A 317 17.67 16.66 5.00
C ARG A 317 17.23 15.20 4.95
N SER A 318 16.94 14.64 6.13
CA SER A 318 16.45 13.27 6.28
C SER A 318 15.11 13.02 5.59
N ARG A 319 14.94 11.82 5.02
CA ARG A 319 13.67 11.34 4.46
C ARG A 319 12.55 11.24 5.50
N PHE A 320 12.85 11.20 6.81
CA PHE A 320 11.84 11.19 7.87
C PHE A 320 10.96 12.45 7.89
N TRP A 321 11.40 13.58 7.33
CA TRP A 321 10.55 14.77 7.21
C TRP A 321 9.33 14.54 6.32
N CYS A 322 9.43 13.67 5.30
CA CYS A 322 8.27 13.27 4.50
C CYS A 322 7.28 12.44 5.32
N LEU A 323 7.77 11.56 6.22
CA LEU A 323 6.92 10.83 7.16
C LEU A 323 6.27 11.75 8.18
N PHE A 324 7.01 12.72 8.71
CA PHE A 324 6.48 13.74 9.60
C PHE A 324 5.35 14.53 8.93
N ALA A 325 5.54 14.96 7.68
CA ALA A 325 4.50 15.63 6.90
C ALA A 325 3.26 14.72 6.70
N SER A 326 3.45 13.44 6.37
CA SER A 326 2.36 12.46 6.29
C SER A 326 1.61 12.32 7.62
N ALA A 327 2.32 12.23 8.75
CA ALA A 327 1.73 12.13 10.09
C ALA A 327 0.89 13.38 10.45
N LEU A 328 1.35 14.58 10.09
CA LEU A 328 0.56 15.81 10.26
C LEU A 328 -0.73 15.80 9.43
N VAL A 329 -0.66 15.34 8.17
CA VAL A 329 -1.87 15.20 7.34
C VAL A 329 -2.81 14.14 7.94
N PHE A 330 -2.30 13.04 8.50
CA PHE A 330 -3.13 12.10 9.25
C PHE A 330 -3.81 12.75 10.46
N CYS A 331 -3.09 13.55 11.25
CA CYS A 331 -3.70 14.30 12.37
C CYS A 331 -4.86 15.18 11.89
N LEU A 332 -4.66 15.93 10.80
CA LEU A 332 -5.70 16.76 10.19
C LEU A 332 -6.89 15.92 9.69
N ALA A 333 -6.61 14.77 9.05
CA ALA A 333 -7.64 13.85 8.60
C ALA A 333 -8.47 13.30 9.76
N GLN A 334 -7.82 12.84 10.83
CA GLN A 334 -8.52 12.29 11.99
C GLN A 334 -9.34 13.38 12.71
N LEU A 335 -8.80 14.59 12.87
CA LEU A 335 -9.53 15.74 13.41
C LEU A 335 -10.72 16.14 12.54
N ALA A 336 -10.59 16.09 11.21
CA ALA A 336 -11.72 16.28 10.31
C ALA A 336 -12.78 15.19 10.53
N GLY A 337 -12.37 13.93 10.65
CA GLY A 337 -13.25 12.80 10.94
C GLY A 337 -14.01 12.97 12.26
N THR A 338 -13.38 13.53 13.29
CA THR A 338 -14.11 13.82 14.54
C THR A 338 -15.11 14.95 14.40
N ALA A 339 -14.98 15.87 13.44
CA ALA A 339 -15.82 17.08 13.33
C ALA A 339 -16.93 17.00 12.27
N ILE A 340 -16.78 16.16 11.24
CA ILE A 340 -17.70 16.08 10.09
C ILE A 340 -19.10 15.61 10.52
N SER A 341 -20.10 16.46 10.32
CA SER A 341 -21.52 16.19 10.56
C SER A 341 -22.37 16.10 9.29
N THR A 342 -21.84 16.58 8.15
CA THR A 342 -22.57 16.60 6.87
C THR A 342 -21.91 15.63 5.89
N PRO A 343 -22.67 14.78 5.17
CA PRO A 343 -22.09 13.81 4.23
C PRO A 343 -21.26 14.46 3.11
N LYS A 344 -21.60 15.68 2.70
CA LYS A 344 -20.86 16.45 1.69
C LYS A 344 -19.42 16.79 2.11
N MET A 345 -19.16 16.95 3.42
CA MET A 345 -17.83 17.28 3.95
C MET A 345 -16.93 16.05 4.10
N LEU A 346 -17.49 14.83 3.98
CA LEU A 346 -16.74 13.57 4.09
C LEU A 346 -15.64 13.43 3.01
N VAL A 347 -15.74 14.20 1.92
CA VAL A 347 -14.71 14.28 0.88
C VAL A 347 -13.36 14.77 1.41
N PHE A 348 -13.34 15.64 2.43
CA PHE A 348 -12.10 16.12 3.05
C PHE A 348 -11.40 15.00 3.80
N LEU A 349 -12.14 14.22 4.60
CA LEU A 349 -11.60 13.06 5.29
C LEU A 349 -11.02 12.03 4.31
N SER A 350 -11.75 11.77 3.22
CA SER A 350 -11.31 10.85 2.16
C SER A 350 -10.04 11.34 1.48
N GLY A 351 -10.00 12.61 1.06
CA GLY A 351 -8.85 13.19 0.37
C GLY A 351 -7.59 13.26 1.24
N LEU A 352 -7.73 13.76 2.47
CA LEU A 352 -6.60 13.89 3.41
C LEU A 352 -6.05 12.52 3.81
N THR A 353 -6.91 11.55 4.12
CA THR A 353 -6.48 10.18 4.44
C THR A 353 -5.77 9.55 3.25
N GLY A 354 -6.34 9.67 2.05
CA GLY A 354 -5.74 9.13 0.82
C GLY A 354 -4.36 9.72 0.58
N PHE A 355 -4.22 11.04 0.66
CA PHE A 355 -2.96 11.74 0.48
C PHE A 355 -1.91 11.34 1.52
N ALA A 356 -2.25 11.34 2.82
CA ALA A 356 -1.36 10.94 3.90
C ALA A 356 -0.88 9.48 3.73
N TYR A 357 -1.80 8.57 3.42
CA TYR A 357 -1.51 7.16 3.19
C TYR A 357 -0.66 6.96 1.93
N GLY A 358 -0.92 7.72 0.88
CA GLY A 358 -0.08 7.77 -0.32
C GLY A 358 1.35 8.20 0.01
N MET A 359 1.51 9.30 0.73
CA MET A 359 2.82 9.80 1.14
C MET A 359 3.61 8.77 1.94
N LEU A 360 2.95 8.12 2.91
CA LEU A 360 3.52 7.07 3.75
C LEU A 360 4.13 5.97 2.88
N PHE A 361 3.34 5.36 1.99
CA PHE A 361 3.80 4.28 1.11
C PHE A 361 4.73 4.72 -0.02
N GLY A 362 4.78 6.01 -0.35
CA GLY A 362 5.71 6.55 -1.34
C GLY A 362 7.14 6.66 -0.82
N VAL A 363 7.34 7.04 0.44
CA VAL A 363 8.69 7.25 1.02
C VAL A 363 9.23 6.01 1.77
N PHE A 364 8.35 5.16 2.30
CA PHE A 364 8.76 4.04 3.15
C PHE A 364 9.70 3.03 2.49
N PRO A 365 9.47 2.58 1.24
CA PRO A 365 10.40 1.66 0.57
C PRO A 365 11.81 2.24 0.46
N SER A 366 11.94 3.56 0.22
CA SER A 366 13.22 4.25 0.17
C SER A 366 13.91 4.32 1.53
N LEU A 367 13.15 4.46 2.62
CA LEU A 367 13.68 4.39 3.99
C LEU A 367 14.20 2.98 4.33
N VAL A 368 13.43 1.95 3.98
CA VAL A 368 13.84 0.54 4.18
C VAL A 368 15.11 0.22 3.38
N ALA A 369 15.16 0.67 2.11
CA ALA A 369 16.35 0.51 1.28
C ALA A 369 17.58 1.23 1.84
N HIS A 370 17.39 2.42 2.42
CA HIS A 370 18.47 3.20 3.02
C HIS A 370 19.01 2.55 4.31
N CYS A 371 18.15 1.96 5.14
CA CYS A 371 18.57 1.35 6.41
C CYS A 371 19.12 -0.08 6.26
N PHE A 372 18.62 -0.86 5.29
CA PHE A 372 18.91 -2.31 5.22
C PHE A 372 19.39 -2.80 3.86
N GLY A 373 19.71 -1.89 2.94
CA GLY A 373 20.22 -2.22 1.61
C GLY A 373 19.14 -2.56 0.57
N VAL A 374 19.54 -2.53 -0.70
CA VAL A 374 18.66 -2.69 -1.87
C VAL A 374 18.53 -4.14 -2.35
N HIS A 375 19.53 -4.99 -2.07
CA HIS A 375 19.62 -6.35 -2.61
C HIS A 375 18.55 -7.30 -2.04
N GLY A 376 18.10 -7.07 -0.80
CA GLY A 376 17.02 -7.80 -0.12
C GLY A 376 15.69 -7.05 -0.02
N LEU A 377 15.49 -5.94 -0.75
CA LEU A 377 14.40 -4.99 -0.49
C LEU A 377 13.01 -5.64 -0.47
N SER A 378 12.74 -6.64 -1.32
CA SER A 378 11.43 -7.30 -1.36
C SER A 378 11.13 -8.12 -0.09
N GLN A 379 12.14 -8.80 0.46
CA GLN A 379 12.01 -9.56 1.71
C GLN A 379 11.92 -8.62 2.92
N ASN A 380 12.74 -7.56 2.91
CA ASN A 380 12.74 -6.53 3.95
C ASN A 380 11.41 -5.79 3.99
N TRP A 381 10.88 -5.42 2.82
CA TRP A 381 9.55 -4.84 2.67
C TRP A 381 8.45 -5.79 3.15
N GLY A 382 8.49 -7.07 2.74
CA GLY A 382 7.53 -8.07 3.21
C GLY A 382 7.50 -8.18 4.73
N THR A 383 8.67 -8.19 5.36
CA THR A 383 8.81 -8.23 6.83
C THR A 383 8.27 -6.95 7.47
N MET A 384 8.55 -5.78 6.90
CA MET A 384 8.01 -4.49 7.38
C MET A 384 6.51 -4.41 7.28
N THR A 385 5.91 -4.91 6.20
CA THR A 385 4.46 -4.87 6.01
C THR A 385 3.66 -5.72 7.00
N LEU A 386 4.33 -6.55 7.82
CA LEU A 386 3.70 -7.20 8.97
C LEU A 386 3.29 -6.19 10.06
N ALA A 387 3.88 -4.99 10.11
CA ALA A 387 3.49 -3.96 11.09
C ALA A 387 2.02 -3.53 11.00
N PRO A 388 1.50 -3.16 9.80
CA PRO A 388 0.08 -2.89 9.58
C PRO A 388 -0.88 -4.00 10.03
N VAL A 389 -0.42 -5.26 10.05
CA VAL A 389 -1.25 -6.37 10.52
C VAL A 389 -1.64 -6.17 11.98
N VAL A 390 -0.71 -5.73 12.83
CA VAL A 390 -0.99 -5.57 14.26
C VAL A 390 -1.91 -4.37 14.49
N SER A 391 -1.48 -3.19 14.07
CA SER A 391 -2.19 -1.93 14.32
C SER A 391 -3.51 -1.83 13.55
N GLY A 392 -3.53 -2.28 12.30
CA GLY A 392 -4.72 -2.25 11.44
C GLY A 392 -5.86 -3.08 12.02
N ASN A 393 -5.55 -4.28 12.55
CA ASN A 393 -6.56 -5.11 13.22
C ASN A 393 -7.12 -4.43 14.49
N ILE A 394 -6.24 -3.86 15.31
CA ILE A 394 -6.65 -3.18 16.55
C ILE A 394 -7.62 -2.04 16.23
N PHE A 395 -7.27 -1.14 15.31
CA PHE A 395 -8.12 0.02 15.00
C PHE A 395 -9.40 -0.35 14.24
N ASN A 396 -9.38 -1.32 13.31
CA ASN A 396 -10.59 -1.75 12.60
C ASN A 396 -11.59 -2.46 13.52
N ILE A 397 -11.13 -3.34 14.42
CA ILE A 397 -12.00 -4.01 15.38
C ILE A 397 -12.54 -2.99 16.40
N LEU A 398 -11.70 -2.05 16.85
CA LEU A 398 -12.15 -0.97 17.74
C LEU A 398 -13.24 -0.13 17.08
N TYR A 399 -13.05 0.28 15.82
CA TYR A 399 -14.07 1.01 15.06
C TYR A 399 -15.36 0.18 14.99
N GLY A 400 -15.28 -1.10 14.61
CA GLY A 400 -16.44 -1.98 14.49
C GLY A 400 -17.24 -2.06 15.79
N LYS A 401 -16.56 -2.22 16.94
CA LYS A 401 -17.21 -2.25 18.26
C LYS A 401 -17.87 -0.92 18.63
N ILE A 402 -17.21 0.21 18.33
CA ILE A 402 -17.77 1.55 18.58
C ILE A 402 -19.01 1.77 17.73
N TYR A 403 -18.97 1.39 16.45
CA TYR A 403 -20.08 1.53 15.53
C TYR A 403 -21.26 0.63 15.94
N ASP A 404 -20.99 -0.62 16.28
CA ASP A 404 -22.00 -1.58 16.75
C ASP A 404 -22.68 -1.12 18.04
N ALA A 405 -21.94 -0.50 18.97
CA ALA A 405 -22.50 0.03 20.21
C ALA A 405 -23.54 1.15 20.00
N HIS A 406 -23.51 1.81 18.84
CA HIS A 406 -24.48 2.85 18.46
C HIS A 406 -25.50 2.36 17.43
N SER A 407 -25.39 1.11 16.97
CA SER A 407 -26.25 0.52 15.96
C SER A 407 -27.48 -0.12 16.59
N ILE A 408 -28.63 0.03 15.94
CA ILE A 408 -29.89 -0.60 16.31
C ILE A 408 -30.31 -1.60 15.23
N LYS A 409 -31.10 -2.61 15.60
CA LYS A 409 -31.73 -3.51 14.63
C LYS A 409 -32.97 -2.84 14.05
N ASN A 410 -33.01 -2.67 12.74
CA ASN A 410 -34.21 -2.23 12.03
C ASN A 410 -35.24 -3.36 11.93
N GLU A 411 -36.45 -3.03 11.45
CA GLU A 411 -37.56 -3.98 11.24
C GLU A 411 -37.16 -5.16 10.33
N ASP A 412 -36.28 -4.93 9.36
CA ASP A 412 -35.71 -5.95 8.49
C ASP A 412 -34.63 -6.82 9.16
N GLY A 413 -34.29 -6.56 10.42
CA GLY A 413 -33.21 -7.23 11.16
C GLY A 413 -31.80 -6.74 10.83
N ASP A 414 -31.67 -5.66 10.06
CA ASP A 414 -30.39 -5.03 9.72
C ASP A 414 -29.82 -4.24 10.90
N MET A 415 -28.52 -4.39 11.16
CA MET A 415 -27.80 -3.56 12.12
C MET A 415 -27.41 -2.24 11.45
N GLU A 416 -28.01 -1.13 11.87
CA GLU A 416 -27.74 0.18 11.29
C GLU A 416 -27.55 1.26 12.34
N CYS A 417 -26.65 2.19 12.09
CA CYS A 417 -26.46 3.36 12.95
C CYS A 417 -27.03 4.62 12.28
N LEU A 418 -28.08 5.17 12.90
CA LEU A 418 -28.81 6.36 12.42
C LEU A 418 -28.35 7.66 13.08
N GLN A 419 -27.35 7.59 13.97
CA GLN A 419 -26.86 8.75 14.73
C GLN A 419 -25.82 9.59 13.97
N GLY A 420 -25.57 9.24 12.70
CA GLY A 420 -24.54 9.81 11.81
C GLY A 420 -23.18 9.93 12.48
N ARG A 421 -22.71 11.16 12.75
CA ARG A 421 -21.37 11.41 13.32
C ARG A 421 -21.10 10.64 14.61
N LYS A 422 -22.10 10.47 15.48
CA LYS A 422 -21.91 9.78 16.77
C LYS A 422 -21.54 8.30 16.60
N CYS A 423 -21.90 7.69 15.47
CA CYS A 423 -21.61 6.28 15.17
C CYS A 423 -20.10 5.98 15.14
N TYR A 424 -19.28 6.95 14.72
CA TYR A 424 -17.86 6.73 14.47
C TYR A 424 -16.92 7.74 15.14
N SER A 425 -17.42 8.89 15.60
CA SER A 425 -16.56 10.00 16.09
C SER A 425 -15.61 9.57 17.21
N THR A 426 -15.99 8.63 18.07
CA THR A 426 -15.12 8.12 19.14
C THR A 426 -13.92 7.36 18.57
N ALA A 427 -14.11 6.59 17.50
CA ALA A 427 -13.01 5.87 16.84
C ALA A 427 -11.98 6.86 16.29
N TYR A 428 -12.46 7.96 15.68
CA TYR A 428 -11.60 9.03 15.17
C TYR A 428 -10.85 9.81 16.27
N TRP A 429 -11.41 9.95 17.47
CA TRP A 429 -10.68 10.54 18.60
C TRP A 429 -9.54 9.64 19.06
N VAL A 430 -9.75 8.32 19.10
CA VAL A 430 -8.71 7.36 19.45
C VAL A 430 -7.58 7.37 18.42
N THR A 431 -7.91 7.32 17.13
CA THR A 431 -6.89 7.38 16.07
C THR A 431 -6.24 8.75 15.92
N PHE A 432 -6.90 9.84 16.33
CA PHE A 432 -6.27 11.16 16.45
C PHE A 432 -5.16 11.15 17.52
N GLY A 433 -5.43 10.57 18.69
CA GLY A 433 -4.40 10.37 19.72
C GLY A 433 -3.23 9.52 19.20
N ALA A 434 -3.52 8.45 18.48
CA ALA A 434 -2.51 7.63 17.80
C ALA A 434 -1.71 8.42 16.74
N ALA A 435 -2.35 9.33 16.01
CA ALA A 435 -1.68 10.17 15.02
C ALA A 435 -0.70 11.15 15.69
N ILE A 436 -1.05 11.75 16.83
CA ILE A 436 -0.16 12.61 17.63
C ILE A 436 1.07 11.81 18.10
N LEU A 437 0.87 10.57 18.57
CA LEU A 437 1.99 9.68 18.90
C LEU A 437 2.88 9.43 17.68
N GLY A 438 2.29 9.23 16.50
CA GLY A 438 3.04 9.09 15.24
C GLY A 438 3.88 10.32 14.89
N VAL A 439 3.34 11.52 15.09
CA VAL A 439 4.08 12.79 14.94
C VAL A 439 5.28 12.83 15.90
N GLY A 440 5.07 12.45 17.16
CA GLY A 440 6.13 12.35 18.16
C GLY A 440 7.23 11.37 17.78
N CYS A 441 6.86 10.16 17.32
CA CYS A 441 7.81 9.15 16.83
C CYS A 441 8.63 9.64 15.62
N CYS A 442 8.00 10.39 14.70
CA CYS A 442 8.70 10.98 13.56
C CYS A 442 9.71 12.04 14.00
N LEU A 443 9.32 12.95 14.91
CA LEU A 443 10.23 13.97 15.45
C LEU A 443 11.40 13.34 16.22
N TRP A 444 11.12 12.32 17.03
CA TRP A 444 12.17 11.56 17.72
C TRP A 444 13.14 10.90 16.73
N SER A 445 12.62 10.32 15.63
CA SER A 445 13.43 9.70 14.58
C SER A 445 14.36 10.71 13.89
N ILE A 446 13.84 11.90 13.55
CA ILE A 446 14.61 12.99 12.96
C ILE A 446 15.71 13.45 13.92
N TRP A 447 15.38 13.61 15.19
CA TRP A 447 16.34 14.02 16.22
C TRP A 447 17.42 12.95 16.46
N HIS A 448 17.03 11.68 16.51
CA HIS A 448 17.93 10.55 16.71
C HIS A 448 18.95 10.46 15.57
N GLU A 449 18.49 10.52 14.32
CA GLU A 449 19.36 10.53 13.14
C GLU A 449 20.30 11.73 13.15
N TYR A 450 19.80 12.93 13.48
CA TYR A 450 20.63 14.12 13.60
C TYR A 450 21.73 13.97 14.66
N ARG A 451 21.44 13.36 15.82
CA ARG A 451 22.44 13.12 16.87
C ARG A 451 23.49 12.12 16.44
N ILE A 452 23.12 11.03 15.78
CA ILE A 452 24.07 10.04 15.26
C ILE A 452 25.01 10.67 14.24
N HIS A 453 24.48 11.43 13.27
CA HIS A 453 25.32 12.13 12.29
C HIS A 453 26.28 13.12 12.94
N LYS A 454 25.81 13.90 13.93
CA LYS A 454 26.66 14.83 14.67
C LYS A 454 27.78 14.12 15.42
N GLN A 455 27.48 12.98 16.06
CA GLN A 455 28.49 12.18 16.77
C GLN A 455 29.52 11.56 15.82
N ARG A 456 29.10 11.09 14.64
CA ARG A 456 30.01 10.53 13.63
C ARG A 456 30.95 11.58 13.06
N ASN A 457 30.42 12.75 12.70
CA ASN A 457 31.23 13.86 12.19
C ASN A 457 32.17 14.42 13.27
N GLY A 458 31.77 14.41 14.54
CA GLY A 458 32.64 14.79 15.65
C GLY A 458 33.83 13.83 15.82
N LYS A 459 33.58 12.51 15.75
CA LYS A 459 34.64 11.50 15.83
C LYS A 459 35.57 11.47 14.62
N GLU A 460 35.05 11.71 13.41
CA GLU A 460 35.87 11.85 12.20
C GLU A 460 36.75 13.11 12.26
N GLY A 461 36.24 14.21 12.81
CA GLY A 461 37.03 15.42 13.08
C GLY A 461 38.15 15.19 14.10
N GLU A 462 37.83 14.57 15.23
CA GLU A 462 38.82 14.22 16.27
C GLU A 462 39.89 13.23 15.75
N ARG A 463 39.51 12.27 14.90
CA ARG A 463 40.45 11.33 14.27
C ARG A 463 41.37 12.02 13.27
N SER A 464 40.85 12.93 12.44
CA SER A 464 41.65 13.73 11.52
C SER A 464 42.61 14.68 12.24
N ASP A 465 42.23 15.18 13.42
CA ASP A 465 43.11 16.04 14.22
C ASP A 465 44.19 15.21 14.93
N HIS A 466 43.86 14.00 15.41
CA HIS A 466 44.86 13.06 15.95
C HIS A 466 45.88 12.59 14.90
N GLU A 467 45.46 12.32 13.66
CA GLU A 467 46.35 11.96 12.54
C GLU A 467 47.19 13.13 12.01
N ARG A 468 46.84 14.39 12.33
CA ARG A 468 47.66 15.57 12.00
C ARG A 468 48.68 15.92 13.07
N ILE A 469 48.51 15.42 14.30
CA ILE A 469 49.36 15.70 15.45
C ILE A 469 50.38 14.57 15.69
N ALA A 470 50.16 13.38 15.13
CA ALA A 470 51.14 12.29 15.03
C ALA A 470 52.00 12.43 13.76
#